data_AF-A0A9D4IFX4-F1
#
_entry.id   AF-A0A9D4IFX4-F1
#
_cell.length_a   1.000
_cell.length_b   1.000
_cell.length_c   1.000
_cell.angle_alpha   90.00
_cell.angle_beta   90.00
_cell.angle_gamma   90.00
#
_symmetry.space_group_name_H-M   'P 1'
#
loop_
_entity.id
_entity.type
_entity.pdbx_description
1 polymer ?
#
loop_
_entity_poly.entity_id
_entity_poly.type
_entity_poly.pdbx_seq_one_letter_code
_entity_poly.pdbx_strand_id
1 'polypeptide(L)'
;MNVVHKHLFATITNCMKRYDSNLNKKNRNLVDTRLENLHVRAEYEENLPGSRKELSKLNDFSTPLERLQCLKHVVTLRTRPVEAAKSDDSKRDGGYLLDLVEYPF
;
A
#
# COMPACT_ATOMS: atom_id res chain seq x y z
N MET A 1 -13.07 -17.78 5.52
CA MET A 1 -12.01 -17.87 4.48
C MET A 1 -12.59 -18.55 3.25
N ASN A 2 -12.45 -17.94 2.08
CA ASN A 2 -12.96 -18.48 0.82
C ASN A 2 -12.13 -19.70 0.36
N VAL A 3 -12.78 -20.85 0.11
CA VAL A 3 -12.11 -22.12 -0.23
C VAL A 3 -11.35 -22.02 -1.56
N VAL A 4 -11.88 -21.26 -2.52
CA VAL A 4 -11.25 -20.99 -3.82
C VAL A 4 -9.97 -20.17 -3.61
N HIS A 5 -10.03 -19.12 -2.79
CA HIS A 5 -8.85 -18.33 -2.43
C HIS A 5 -7.76 -19.22 -1.83
N LYS A 6 -8.09 -20.09 -0.86
CA LYS A 6 -7.10 -20.95 -0.20
C LYS A 6 -6.34 -21.84 -1.19
N HIS A 7 -7.04 -22.51 -2.11
CA HIS A 7 -6.42 -23.44 -3.07
C HIS A 7 -5.66 -22.72 -4.19
N LEU A 8 -6.30 -21.70 -4.79
CA LEU A 8 -5.69 -20.95 -5.88
C LEU A 8 -4.48 -20.15 -5.40
N PHE A 9 -4.62 -19.48 -4.25
CA PHE A 9 -3.56 -18.65 -3.71
C PHE A 9 -2.36 -19.48 -3.27
N ALA A 10 -2.57 -20.65 -2.64
CA ALA A 10 -1.46 -21.55 -2.32
C ALA A 10 -0.68 -22.00 -3.57
N THR A 11 -1.39 -22.32 -4.65
CA THR A 11 -0.78 -22.71 -5.93
C THR A 11 0.02 -21.55 -6.54
N ILE A 12 -0.59 -20.36 -6.63
CA ILE A 12 0.06 -19.15 -7.18
C ILE A 12 1.28 -18.79 -6.33
N THR A 13 1.16 -18.77 -5.00
CA THR A 13 2.28 -18.52 -4.09
C THR A 13 3.41 -19.51 -4.35
N ASN A 14 3.10 -20.80 -4.54
CA ASN A 14 4.11 -21.81 -4.85
C ASN A 14 4.87 -21.51 -6.15
N CYS A 15 4.16 -21.10 -7.21
CA CYS A 15 4.78 -20.68 -8.48
C CYS A 15 5.65 -19.43 -8.32
N MET A 16 5.26 -18.51 -7.43
CA MET A 16 5.95 -17.23 -7.22
C MET A 16 7.05 -17.27 -6.15
N LYS A 17 7.18 -18.37 -5.40
CA LYS A 17 8.15 -18.52 -4.28
C LYS A 17 9.57 -18.04 -4.60
N ARG A 18 10.08 -18.34 -5.80
CA ARG A 18 11.43 -17.92 -6.22
C ARG A 18 11.53 -16.38 -6.32
N TYR A 19 10.52 -15.74 -6.90
CA TYR A 19 10.46 -14.29 -7.03
C TYR A 19 10.29 -13.64 -5.66
N ASP A 20 9.37 -14.14 -4.83
CA ASP A 20 9.14 -13.65 -3.47
C ASP A 20 10.41 -13.75 -2.62
N SER A 21 11.13 -14.88 -2.68
CA SER A 21 12.40 -15.05 -1.97
C SER A 21 13.47 -14.05 -2.43
N ASN A 22 13.55 -13.79 -3.75
CA ASN A 22 14.50 -12.82 -4.29
C ASN A 22 14.15 -11.39 -3.85
N LEU A 23 12.87 -11.01 -3.88
CA LEU A 23 12.41 -9.71 -3.40
C LEU A 23 12.63 -9.57 -1.89
N ASN A 24 12.33 -10.60 -1.10
CA ASN A 24 12.59 -10.60 0.34
C ASN A 24 14.08 -10.45 0.65
N LYS A 25 14.97 -11.06 -0.14
CA LYS A 25 16.42 -10.87 0.00
C LYS A 25 16.82 -9.42 -0.28
N LYS A 26 16.33 -8.83 -1.38
CA LYS A 26 16.58 -7.42 -1.70
C LYS A 26 16.04 -6.49 -0.62
N ASN A 27 14.84 -6.75 -0.11
CA ASN A 27 14.23 -5.95 0.94
C ASN A 27 15.04 -6.00 2.25
N ARG A 28 15.55 -7.18 2.64
CA ARG A 28 16.45 -7.31 3.80
C ARG A 28 17.76 -6.54 3.62
N ASN A 29 18.34 -6.56 2.42
CA ASN A 29 19.55 -5.80 2.14
C ASN A 29 19.34 -4.28 2.16
N LEU A 30 18.08 -3.82 2.07
CA LEU A 30 17.70 -2.42 2.10
C LEU A 30 17.18 -1.98 3.48
N VAL A 31 17.18 -2.86 4.50
CA VAL A 31 16.60 -2.55 5.82
C VAL A 31 17.31 -1.39 6.52
N ASP A 32 18.61 -1.25 6.31
CA ASP A 32 19.45 -0.19 6.89
C ASP A 32 19.41 1.12 6.09
N THR A 33 18.62 1.17 5.01
CA THR A 33 18.49 2.38 4.19
C THR A 33 17.70 3.42 4.97
N ARG A 34 18.36 4.52 5.33
CA ARG A 34 17.71 5.68 5.97
C ARG A 34 16.77 6.38 4.99
N LEU A 35 15.65 6.89 5.50
CA LEU A 35 14.66 7.64 4.71
C LEU A 35 15.27 8.89 4.05
N GLU A 36 16.21 9.54 4.73
CA GLU A 36 16.98 10.68 4.24
C GLU A 36 17.69 10.37 2.90
N ASN A 37 18.16 9.13 2.71
CA ASN A 37 18.85 8.71 1.50
C ASN A 37 17.90 8.42 0.33
N LEU A 38 16.59 8.33 0.57
CA LEU A 38 15.57 8.09 -0.47
C LEU A 38 15.12 9.38 -1.16
N HIS A 39 15.58 10.55 -0.71
CA HIS A 39 15.20 11.87 -1.25
C HIS A 39 13.67 12.04 -1.38
N VAL A 40 12.93 11.55 -0.38
CA VAL A 40 11.48 11.75 -0.32
C VAL A 40 11.22 13.23 -0.04
N ARG A 41 10.28 13.84 -0.77
CA ARG A 41 9.87 15.23 -0.49
C ARG A 41 9.27 15.28 0.92
N ALA A 42 9.71 16.26 1.73
CA ALA A 42 9.29 16.41 3.13
C ALA A 42 7.75 16.42 3.30
N GLU A 43 7.02 16.98 2.34
CA GLU A 43 5.56 17.03 2.31
C GLU A 43 4.85 15.66 2.24
N TYR A 44 5.59 14.57 2.01
CA TYR A 44 5.07 13.20 1.97
C TYR A 44 5.70 12.29 3.04
N GLU A 45 6.66 12.76 3.82
CA GLU A 45 7.33 11.93 4.83
C GLU A 45 6.37 11.52 5.96
N GLU A 46 5.48 12.44 6.37
CA GLU A 46 4.48 12.17 7.40
C GLU A 46 3.50 11.05 7.02
N ASN A 47 3.30 10.82 5.72
CA ASN A 47 2.40 9.79 5.21
C ASN A 47 3.04 8.39 5.18
N LEU A 48 4.36 8.28 5.33
CA LEU A 48 5.07 7.00 5.20
C LEU A 48 4.67 5.96 6.27
N PRO A 49 4.56 6.30 7.57
CA PRO A 49 4.14 5.33 8.58
C PRO A 49 2.70 4.82 8.34
N GLY A 50 1.78 5.73 8.00
CA GLY A 50 0.38 5.41 7.74
C GLY A 50 0.20 4.52 6.52
N SER A 51 0.85 4.86 5.41
CA SER A 51 0.83 4.05 4.19
C SER A 51 1.50 2.68 4.39
N ARG A 52 2.58 2.59 5.17
CA ARG A 52 3.20 1.29 5.54
C ARG A 52 2.27 0.41 6.38
N LYS A 53 1.56 0.99 7.34
CA LYS A 53 0.58 0.28 8.18
C LYS A 53 -0.61 -0.23 7.36
N GLU A 54 -1.06 0.54 6.38
CA GLU A 54 -2.13 0.09 5.49
C GLU A 54 -1.63 -1.05 4.58
N LEU A 55 -0.42 -0.91 4.02
CA LEU A 55 0.18 -1.93 3.16
C LEU A 55 0.39 -3.28 3.88
N SER A 56 0.64 -3.28 5.20
CA SER A 56 0.77 -4.54 5.95
C SER A 56 -0.49 -5.39 5.97
N LYS A 57 -1.67 -4.79 5.75
CA LYS A 57 -2.95 -5.51 5.70
C LYS A 57 -3.19 -6.25 4.38
N LEU A 58 -2.36 -6.02 3.36
CA LEU A 58 -2.58 -6.55 2.00
C LEU A 58 -2.79 -8.07 1.98
N ASN A 59 -2.06 -8.79 2.83
CA ASN A 59 -2.13 -10.26 2.90
C ASN A 59 -3.33 -10.79 3.68
N ASP A 60 -4.02 -9.95 4.45
CA ASP A 60 -5.21 -10.34 5.23
C ASP A 60 -6.45 -10.46 4.32
N PHE A 61 -6.42 -9.82 3.16
CA PHE A 61 -7.52 -9.85 2.19
C PHE A 61 -7.53 -11.13 1.34
N SER A 62 -8.74 -11.65 1.13
CA SER A 62 -8.96 -12.92 0.44
C SER A 62 -9.48 -12.75 -0.99
N THR A 63 -9.94 -11.54 -1.36
CA THR A 63 -10.34 -11.24 -2.74
C THR A 63 -9.33 -10.34 -3.45
N PRO A 64 -9.15 -10.50 -4.77
CA PRO A 64 -8.32 -9.58 -5.56
C PRO A 64 -8.81 -8.13 -5.47
N LEU A 65 -10.13 -7.91 -5.40
CA LEU A 65 -10.73 -6.58 -5.31
C LEU A 65 -10.33 -5.87 -4.01
N GLU A 66 -10.44 -6.53 -2.86
CA GLU A 66 -10.02 -5.97 -1.57
C GLU A 66 -8.53 -5.63 -1.56
N ARG A 67 -7.69 -6.49 -2.16
CA ARG A 67 -6.25 -6.22 -2.29
C ARG A 67 -5.98 -5.00 -3.16
N LEU A 68 -6.71 -4.85 -4.27
CA LEU A 68 -6.59 -3.68 -5.14
C LEU A 68 -7.05 -2.41 -4.43
N GLN A 69 -8.13 -2.47 -3.64
CA GLN A 69 -8.60 -1.36 -2.83
C GLN A 69 -7.60 -0.95 -1.76
N CYS A 70 -6.97 -1.93 -1.08
CA CYS A 70 -5.88 -1.68 -0.15
C CYS A 70 -4.71 -0.96 -0.83
N LEU A 71 -4.27 -1.41 -2.00
CA LEU A 71 -3.22 -0.74 -2.77
C LEU A 71 -3.62 0.68 -3.19
N LYS A 72 -4.85 0.88 -3.65
CA LYS A 72 -5.39 2.22 -3.96
C LYS A 72 -5.32 3.12 -2.74
N HIS A 73 -5.71 2.62 -1.57
CA HIS A 73 -5.69 3.37 -0.33
C HIS A 73 -4.26 3.73 0.11
N VAL A 74 -3.31 2.79 0.00
CA VAL A 74 -1.88 3.03 0.28
C VAL A 74 -1.34 4.15 -0.61
N VAL A 75 -1.61 4.12 -1.92
CA VAL A 75 -1.18 5.18 -2.85
C VAL A 75 -1.80 6.51 -2.46
N THR A 76 -3.11 6.51 -2.21
CA THR A 76 -3.86 7.71 -1.80
C THR A 76 -3.31 8.33 -0.51
N LEU A 77 -3.03 7.52 0.51
CA LEU A 77 -2.41 8.00 1.74
C LEU A 77 -1.03 8.58 1.48
N ARG A 78 -0.25 7.94 0.61
CA ARG A 78 1.13 8.35 0.32
C ARG A 78 1.22 9.63 -0.50
N THR A 79 0.30 9.87 -1.43
CA THR A 79 0.34 11.02 -2.36
C THR A 79 -0.44 12.25 -1.89
N ARG A 80 -1.11 12.19 -0.73
CA ARG A 80 -1.81 13.35 -0.15
C ARG A 80 -0.80 14.39 0.36
N PRO A 81 -0.80 15.63 -0.13
CA PRO A 81 0.03 16.68 0.45
C PRO A 81 -0.44 17.00 1.88
N VAL A 82 0.49 17.05 2.84
CA VAL A 82 0.22 17.28 4.28
C VAL A 82 -0.57 18.58 4.53
N GLU A 83 -0.36 19.62 3.72
CA GLU A 83 -1.06 20.91 3.80
C GLU A 83 -2.58 20.78 3.60
N ALA A 84 -3.06 19.82 2.80
CA ALA A 84 -4.48 19.60 2.54
C ALA A 84 -5.22 18.88 3.69
N ALA A 85 -4.52 18.38 4.71
CA ALA A 85 -5.11 17.61 5.80
C ALA A 85 -5.59 18.46 6.99
N LYS A 86 -5.21 19.74 7.06
CA LYS A 86 -5.50 20.63 8.20
C LYS A 86 -6.88 21.30 8.16
N SER A 87 -7.67 21.16 7.09
CA SER A 87 -8.95 21.88 6.94
C SER A 87 -10.23 21.11 7.25
N ASP A 88 -10.25 19.79 7.44
CA ASP A 88 -11.51 19.07 7.64
C ASP A 88 -11.40 17.90 8.64
N ASP A 89 -11.50 18.25 9.92
CA ASP A 89 -11.81 17.33 11.03
C ASP A 89 -13.33 17.24 11.27
N SER A 90 -14.07 16.92 10.20
CA SER A 90 -15.45 16.46 10.34
C SER A 90 -15.81 15.68 9.09
N LYS A 91 -16.18 14.40 9.31
CA LYS A 91 -16.84 13.53 8.31
C LYS A 91 -15.89 12.89 7.28
N ARG A 92 -15.19 11.82 7.66
CA ARG A 92 -14.45 10.97 6.71
C ARG A 92 -14.88 9.50 6.79
N ASP A 93 -16.17 9.26 6.62
CA ASP A 93 -16.67 7.96 6.16
C ASP A 93 -17.16 8.12 4.71
N GLY A 94 -16.51 7.43 3.78
CA GLY A 94 -17.06 7.13 2.45
C GLY A 94 -16.76 8.06 1.27
N GLY A 95 -16.12 9.23 1.46
CA GLY A 95 -16.06 10.26 0.40
C GLY A 95 -14.94 10.20 -0.64
N TYR A 96 -13.89 9.39 -0.47
CA TYR A 96 -12.69 9.48 -1.34
C TYR A 96 -12.68 8.54 -2.56
N LEU A 97 -13.82 7.93 -2.92
CA LEU A 97 -13.82 6.91 -3.98
C LEU A 97 -13.66 7.51 -5.39
N LEU A 98 -13.91 8.81 -5.59
CA LEU A 98 -14.08 9.39 -6.94
C LEU A 98 -12.99 10.38 -7.42
N ASP A 99 -12.18 10.99 -6.55
CA ASP A 99 -11.32 12.11 -6.97
C ASP A 99 -9.91 11.73 -7.48
N LEU A 100 -9.60 10.44 -7.66
CA LEU A 100 -8.28 10.00 -8.15
C LEU A 100 -8.30 9.28 -9.49
N VAL A 101 -9.43 9.32 -10.22
CA VAL A 101 -9.47 8.83 -11.61
C VAL A 101 -8.89 9.85 -12.59
N GLU A 102 -8.66 11.10 -12.18
CA GLU A 102 -7.92 12.10 -12.96
C GLU A 102 -6.48 12.25 -12.45
N TYR A 103 -5.62 11.31 -12.80
CA TYR A 103 -4.20 11.62 -12.95
C TYR A 103 -3.77 11.06 -14.32
N PRO A 104 -3.55 11.93 -15.32
CA PRO A 104 -2.94 11.52 -16.57
C PRO A 104 -1.46 11.20 -16.30
N PHE A 105 -0.98 10.11 -16.89
CA PHE A 105 0.46 9.93 -17.11
C PHE A 105 1.00 11.01 -18.04
#